data_AF-A0A8J7MF41-F1
#
_entry.id   AF-A0A8J7MF41-F1
#
_cell.length_a   1.000
_cell.length_b   1.000
_cell.length_c   1.000
_cell.angle_alpha   90.00
_cell.angle_beta   90.00
_cell.angle_gamma   90.00
#
_symmetry.space_group_name_H-M   'P 1'
#
loop_
_entity.id
_entity.type
_entity.pdbx_description
1 polymer ?
#
loop_
_entity_poly.entity_id
_entity_poly.type
_entity_poly.pdbx_seq_one_letter_code
_entity_poly.pdbx_strand_id
1 'polypeptide(L)'
;MKIYPIILGGLVMLYHQLEAVPQKLTAAERSEMVADQRKFFSPEEGKPSENKSSTRHKRDLLAQSTILASKGTWTIVPKGAVVHVPEYLRKHVVVAPAGKLVSWAEFLKNNRRVVKSMEVQSDVANGLQPIDELVKEQMMLQRVIVVAVKNRNPIAVRRSLAVTDL
;
A
#
# COMPACT_ATOMS: atom_id res chain seq x y z
N MET A 1 -36.95 -21.43 -39.95
CA MET A 1 -35.69 -21.63 -40.68
C MET A 1 -35.55 -20.52 -41.71
N LYS A 2 -34.65 -19.56 -41.49
CA LYS A 2 -34.31 -18.52 -42.49
C LYS A 2 -32.79 -18.49 -42.60
N ILE A 3 -32.33 -18.85 -43.79
CA ILE A 3 -30.93 -18.93 -44.21
C ILE A 3 -30.60 -17.56 -44.81
N TYR A 4 -29.51 -16.93 -44.35
CA TYR A 4 -28.94 -15.78 -45.04
C TYR A 4 -27.54 -16.14 -45.56
N PRO A 5 -27.23 -15.81 -46.81
CA PRO A 5 -26.04 -16.28 -47.50
C PRO A 5 -24.77 -15.53 -47.09
N ILE A 6 -23.69 -16.30 -47.07
CA ILE A 6 -22.30 -15.86 -47.08
C ILE A 6 -22.02 -15.26 -48.46
N ILE A 7 -21.53 -14.01 -48.51
CA ILE A 7 -20.78 -13.50 -49.67
C ILE A 7 -19.40 -13.03 -49.19
N LEU A 8 -18.45 -13.71 -49.82
CA LEU A 8 -17.02 -13.60 -49.87
C LEU A 8 -16.58 -12.29 -50.55
N GLY A 9 -15.50 -11.66 -50.10
CA GLY A 9 -14.75 -10.73 -50.94
C GLY A 9 -14.04 -9.62 -50.17
N GLY A 10 -12.72 -9.68 -50.11
CA GLY A 10 -11.91 -8.54 -49.66
C GLY A 10 -10.60 -8.90 -48.98
N LEU A 11 -9.77 -9.68 -49.67
CA LEU A 11 -8.33 -9.75 -49.40
C LEU A 11 -7.69 -8.37 -49.67
N VAL A 12 -6.62 -8.08 -48.92
CA VAL A 12 -5.47 -7.18 -49.23
C VAL A 12 -5.27 -6.08 -48.18
N MET A 13 -4.39 -6.42 -47.23
CA MET A 13 -3.27 -5.63 -46.71
C MET A 13 -3.26 -4.13 -47.03
N LEU A 14 -3.38 -3.30 -45.99
CA LEU A 14 -2.52 -2.13 -45.86
C LEU A 14 -2.25 -1.81 -44.37
N TYR A 15 -1.19 -2.43 -43.85
CA TYR A 15 -0.49 -1.92 -42.67
C TYR A 15 0.21 -0.61 -43.07
N HIS A 16 -0.37 0.51 -42.71
CA HIS A 16 0.30 1.80 -42.70
C HIS A 16 -0.35 2.70 -41.65
N GLN A 17 0.25 2.77 -40.47
CA GLN A 17 0.75 4.05 -39.96
C GLN A 17 1.65 3.77 -38.74
N LEU A 18 2.94 3.94 -38.98
CA LEU A 18 4.03 3.80 -38.02
C LEU A 18 4.01 4.95 -37.01
N GLU A 19 4.14 4.57 -35.74
CA GLU A 19 4.88 5.20 -34.64
C GLU A 19 5.25 6.69 -34.80
N ALA A 20 4.61 7.55 -34.01
CA ALA A 20 5.17 8.85 -33.67
C ALA A 20 6.39 8.63 -32.74
N VAL A 21 7.57 8.54 -33.35
CA VAL A 21 8.86 8.64 -32.66
C VAL A 21 8.97 10.06 -32.09
N PRO A 22 9.14 10.25 -30.76
CA PRO A 22 9.41 11.58 -30.23
C PRO A 22 10.75 12.08 -30.78
N GLN A 23 10.72 13.29 -31.34
CA GLN A 23 11.87 13.99 -31.91
C GLN A 23 13.06 13.93 -30.94
N LYS A 24 14.20 13.48 -31.46
CA LYS A 24 15.48 13.58 -30.77
C LYS A 24 15.73 15.06 -30.47
N LEU A 25 15.63 15.46 -29.20
CA LEU A 25 16.11 16.76 -28.73
C LEU A 25 17.57 16.92 -29.17
N THR A 26 17.85 18.00 -29.89
CA THR A 26 19.19 18.32 -30.36
C THR A 26 20.08 18.73 -29.20
N ALA A 27 21.40 18.55 -29.33
CA ALA A 27 22.36 18.95 -28.31
C ALA A 27 22.32 20.46 -28.01
N ALA A 28 21.86 21.27 -28.97
CA ALA A 28 21.67 22.71 -28.82
C ALA A 28 20.51 23.04 -27.86
N GLU A 29 19.35 22.40 -28.03
CA GLU A 29 18.18 22.61 -27.15
C GLU A 29 18.44 22.16 -25.70
N ARG A 30 19.25 21.11 -25.51
CA ARG A 30 19.72 20.70 -24.18
C ARG A 30 20.64 21.73 -23.52
N SER A 31 21.43 22.47 -24.29
CA SER A 31 22.36 23.46 -23.74
C SER A 31 21.66 24.75 -23.30
N GLU A 32 20.56 25.11 -23.95
CA GLU A 32 19.77 26.30 -23.61
C GLU A 32 18.91 26.07 -22.35
N MET A 33 18.30 24.89 -22.19
CA MET A 33 17.57 24.52 -20.96
C MET A 33 18.47 24.45 -19.71
N VAL A 34 19.77 24.18 -19.87
CA VAL A 34 20.73 24.15 -18.75
C VAL A 34 21.23 25.56 -18.38
N ALA A 35 21.23 26.50 -19.33
CA ALA A 35 21.66 27.88 -19.06
C ALA A 35 20.63 28.65 -18.22
N ASP A 36 19.34 28.37 -18.39
CA ASP A 36 18.28 29.09 -17.68
C ASP A 36 18.12 28.63 -16.21
N GLN A 37 18.41 27.36 -15.90
CA GLN A 37 18.41 26.85 -14.52
C GLN A 37 19.51 27.44 -13.63
N ARG A 38 20.59 28.00 -14.21
CA ARG A 38 21.68 28.61 -13.44
C ARG A 38 21.37 30.02 -12.92
N LYS A 39 20.26 30.64 -13.34
CA LYS A 39 19.86 31.97 -12.85
C LYS A 39 19.10 31.96 -11.53
N PHE A 40 18.77 30.79 -10.99
CA PHE A 40 18.02 30.65 -9.72
C PHE A 40 18.87 30.26 -8.51
N PHE A 41 20.14 29.91 -8.68
CA PHE A 41 21.05 29.66 -7.57
C PHE A 41 22.02 30.84 -7.42
N SER A 42 21.55 31.90 -6.77
CA SER A 42 22.44 32.86 -6.11
C SER A 42 22.95 32.19 -4.82
N PRO A 43 24.27 32.04 -4.61
CA PRO A 43 24.80 31.58 -3.34
C PRO A 43 24.80 32.74 -2.36
N GLU A 44 23.61 33.19 -1.96
CA GLU A 44 23.52 34.06 -0.79
C GLU A 44 23.66 33.20 0.46
N GLU A 45 24.65 33.56 1.26
CA GLU A 45 25.04 33.01 2.54
C GLU A 45 23.89 33.06 3.55
N GLY A 46 22.96 32.10 3.43
CA GLY A 46 22.00 31.77 4.46
C GLY A 46 22.74 31.11 5.61
N LYS A 47 23.05 31.90 6.65
CA LYS A 47 23.37 31.39 8.00
C LYS A 47 22.48 30.18 8.29
N PRO A 48 23.01 29.07 8.86
CA PRO A 48 22.20 27.90 9.14
C PRO A 48 21.03 28.36 10.01
N SER A 49 19.83 28.43 9.42
CA SER A 49 18.64 28.64 10.21
C SER A 49 18.60 27.46 11.15
N GLU A 50 18.67 27.76 12.44
CA GLU A 50 18.58 26.80 13.52
C GLU A 50 17.19 26.19 13.42
N ASN A 51 17.07 25.18 12.56
CA ASN A 51 15.88 24.37 12.43
C ASN A 51 15.68 23.76 13.80
N LYS A 52 14.69 24.27 14.54
CA LYS A 52 14.14 23.71 15.77
C LYS A 52 13.46 22.36 15.49
N SER A 53 14.21 21.44 14.87
CA SER A 53 13.87 20.06 14.54
C SER A 53 14.38 19.10 15.65
N SER A 54 14.69 19.64 16.83
CA SER A 54 15.32 18.88 17.92
C SER A 54 14.34 18.17 18.85
N THR A 55 13.03 18.27 18.63
CA THR A 55 12.06 17.38 19.28
C THR A 55 11.56 16.31 18.31
N ARG A 56 12.49 15.57 17.68
CA ARG A 56 12.17 14.21 17.23
C ARG A 56 11.88 13.39 18.47
N HIS A 57 10.63 13.38 18.93
CA HIS A 57 10.15 12.36 19.84
C HIS A 57 10.59 11.03 19.25
N LYS A 58 11.47 10.32 19.97
CA LYS A 58 11.98 9.00 19.61
C LYS A 58 10.78 8.04 19.72
N ARG A 59 9.87 8.09 18.74
CA ARG A 59 8.71 7.22 18.69
C ARG A 59 9.25 5.81 18.51
N ASP A 60 9.06 4.99 19.54
CA ASP A 60 9.41 3.58 19.48
C ASP A 60 8.51 2.90 18.44
N LEU A 61 9.11 2.40 17.36
CA LEU A 61 8.42 1.76 16.25
C LEU A 61 7.63 0.54 16.71
N LEU A 62 8.14 -0.20 17.70
CA LEU A 62 7.44 -1.35 18.29
C LEU A 62 6.24 -0.89 19.10
N ALA A 63 6.38 0.23 19.83
CA ALA A 63 5.27 0.83 20.56
C ALA A 63 4.14 1.34 19.66
N GLN A 64 4.36 1.54 18.36
CA GLN A 64 3.33 1.93 17.39
C GLN A 64 2.87 0.79 16.48
N SER A 65 3.36 -0.43 16.73
CA SER A 65 3.10 -1.59 15.91
C SER A 65 2.42 -2.70 16.70
N THR A 66 1.75 -3.59 15.98
CA THR A 66 1.31 -4.91 16.46
C THR A 66 2.27 -5.95 15.91
N ILE A 67 2.71 -6.88 16.74
CA ILE A 67 3.69 -7.90 16.36
C ILE A 67 2.96 -9.22 16.13
N LEU A 68 3.18 -9.82 14.96
CA LEU A 68 2.67 -11.14 14.61
C LEU A 68 3.83 -12.14 14.60
N ALA A 69 3.69 -13.25 15.32
CA ALA A 69 4.72 -14.28 15.43
C ALA A 69 4.15 -15.68 15.14
N SER A 70 4.90 -16.48 14.38
CA SER A 70 4.55 -17.85 14.05
C SER A 70 5.77 -18.62 13.54
N LYS A 71 5.92 -19.87 14.02
CA LYS A 71 6.96 -20.82 13.56
C LYS A 71 8.38 -20.24 13.53
N GLY A 72 8.78 -19.52 14.57
CA GLY A 72 10.12 -18.92 14.69
C GLY A 72 10.39 -17.73 13.76
N THR A 73 9.36 -17.23 13.08
CA THR A 73 9.40 -15.97 12.32
C THR A 73 8.40 -14.98 12.89
N TRP A 74 8.70 -13.69 12.74
CA TRP A 74 7.79 -12.64 13.17
C TRP A 74 7.85 -11.45 12.23
N THR A 75 6.80 -10.63 12.26
CA THR A 75 6.69 -9.40 11.49
C THR A 75 5.97 -8.34 12.29
N ILE A 76 6.09 -7.09 11.85
CA ILE A 76 5.41 -5.94 12.44
C ILE A 76 4.36 -5.44 11.46
N VAL A 77 3.20 -5.07 11.99
CA VAL A 77 2.15 -4.38 11.25
C VAL A 77 1.73 -3.13 12.03
N PRO A 78 1.21 -2.08 11.39
CA PRO A 78 0.72 -0.90 12.10
C PRO A 78 -0.31 -1.28 13.17
N LYS A 79 -0.32 -0.56 14.31
CA LYS A 79 -1.42 -0.69 15.28
C LYS A 79 -2.76 -0.42 14.60
N GLY A 80 -3.74 -1.29 14.84
CA GLY A 80 -5.05 -1.23 14.19
C GLY A 80 -5.11 -1.85 12.79
N ALA A 81 -4.01 -2.42 12.27
CA ALA A 81 -4.06 -3.17 11.00
C ALA A 81 -4.64 -4.58 11.19
N VAL A 82 -4.55 -5.15 12.40
CA VAL A 82 -5.17 -6.44 12.71
C VAL A 82 -6.64 -6.19 13.07
N VAL A 83 -7.54 -6.59 12.17
CA VAL A 83 -8.99 -6.29 12.28
C VAL A 83 -9.79 -7.43 12.91
N HIS A 84 -9.27 -8.66 12.87
CA HIS A 84 -9.88 -9.82 13.54
C HIS A 84 -8.82 -10.79 14.03
N VAL A 85 -9.02 -11.30 15.25
CA VAL A 85 -8.17 -12.32 15.88
C VAL A 85 -9.07 -13.35 16.56
N PRO A 86 -9.23 -14.55 15.98
CA PRO A 86 -9.89 -15.66 16.65
C PRO A 86 -9.20 -15.97 17.98
N GLU A 87 -9.97 -16.33 19.01
CA GLU A 87 -9.47 -16.51 20.38
C GLU A 87 -8.27 -17.47 20.47
N TYR A 88 -8.37 -18.62 19.81
CA TYR A 88 -7.31 -19.64 19.78
C TYR A 88 -6.04 -19.22 19.00
N LEU A 89 -6.10 -18.14 18.22
CA LEU A 89 -4.94 -17.55 17.52
C LEU A 89 -4.35 -16.33 18.21
N ARG A 90 -4.90 -15.89 19.35
CA ARG A 90 -4.36 -14.74 20.11
C ARG A 90 -2.89 -14.90 20.47
N LYS A 91 -2.43 -16.14 20.68
CA LYS A 91 -1.01 -16.47 20.93
C LYS A 91 -0.05 -16.03 19.81
N HIS A 92 -0.55 -15.78 18.60
CA HIS A 92 0.25 -15.28 17.49
C HIS A 92 0.41 -13.75 17.49
N VAL A 93 -0.35 -13.04 18.32
CA VAL A 93 -0.20 -11.60 18.56
C VAL A 93 0.61 -11.44 19.85
N VAL A 94 1.86 -10.98 19.73
CA VAL A 94 2.81 -11.00 20.85
C VAL A 94 3.32 -9.59 21.18
N VAL A 95 3.86 -9.43 22.39
CA VAL A 95 4.53 -8.18 22.82
C VAL A 95 6.04 -8.27 22.61
N ALA A 96 6.61 -9.44 22.90
CA ALA A 96 8.04 -9.71 22.73
C ALA A 96 8.20 -10.90 21.77
N PRO A 97 8.55 -10.67 20.49
CA PRO A 97 8.73 -11.75 19.54
C PRO A 97 10.05 -12.49 19.76
N ALA A 98 10.05 -13.78 19.46
CA ALA A 98 11.25 -14.59 19.38
C ALA A 98 11.46 -15.07 17.94
N GLY A 99 12.73 -15.20 17.54
CA GLY A 99 13.13 -15.69 16.22
C GLY A 99 13.39 -14.57 15.20
N LYS A 100 13.24 -14.90 13.91
CA LYS A 100 13.69 -14.07 12.79
C LYS A 100 12.61 -13.05 12.37
N LEU A 101 12.98 -11.77 12.32
CA LEU A 101 12.16 -10.74 11.68
C LEU A 101 12.15 -10.96 10.16
N VAL A 102 10.95 -10.99 9.58
CA VAL A 102 10.73 -11.14 8.13
C VAL A 102 9.79 -10.06 7.61
N SER A 103 9.85 -9.82 6.30
CA SER A 103 8.93 -8.89 5.63
C SER A 103 7.47 -9.38 5.73
N TRP A 104 6.51 -8.46 5.63
CA TRP A 104 5.08 -8.81 5.60
C TRP A 104 4.75 -9.84 4.52
N ALA A 105 5.27 -9.64 3.30
CA ALA A 105 5.01 -10.53 2.16
C ALA A 105 5.52 -11.96 2.43
N GLU A 106 6.72 -12.08 3.01
CA GLU A 106 7.30 -13.36 3.40
C GLU A 106 6.52 -14.01 4.55
N PHE A 107 6.17 -13.22 5.58
CA PHE A 107 5.38 -13.69 6.71
C PHE A 107 4.02 -14.25 6.25
N LEU A 108 3.31 -13.50 5.41
CA LEU A 108 2.01 -13.92 4.86
C LEU A 108 2.15 -15.18 4.00
N LYS A 109 3.20 -15.27 3.17
CA LYS A 109 3.48 -16.47 2.34
C LYS A 109 3.67 -17.72 3.21
N ASN A 110 4.41 -17.61 4.31
CA ASN A 110 4.76 -18.74 5.17
C ASN A 110 3.66 -19.11 6.18
N ASN A 111 2.74 -18.19 6.47
CA ASN A 111 1.73 -18.32 7.52
C ASN A 111 0.27 -18.22 7.02
N ARG A 112 -0.01 -18.59 5.76
CA ARG A 112 -1.37 -18.54 5.15
C ARG A 112 -2.47 -19.30 5.90
N ARG A 113 -2.09 -20.29 6.71
CA ARG A 113 -3.03 -21.04 7.57
C ARG A 113 -3.44 -20.29 8.84
N VAL A 114 -2.68 -19.25 9.20
CA VAL A 114 -2.85 -18.47 10.45
C VAL A 114 -3.31 -17.06 10.13
N VAL A 115 -2.85 -16.48 9.03
CA VAL A 115 -3.10 -15.08 8.67
C VAL A 115 -3.59 -14.95 7.23
N LYS A 116 -4.58 -14.08 7.02
CA LYS A 116 -5.09 -13.67 5.72
C LYS A 116 -5.12 -12.14 5.63
N SER A 117 -4.95 -11.62 4.43
CA SER A 117 -5.07 -10.20 4.12
C SER A 117 -6.47 -9.85 3.61
N MET A 118 -6.99 -8.70 4.01
CA MET A 118 -8.24 -8.11 3.51
C MET A 118 -7.93 -6.73 2.93
N GLU A 119 -8.21 -6.54 1.63
CA GLU A 119 -8.01 -5.25 0.99
C GLU A 119 -9.05 -4.25 1.51
N VAL A 120 -8.61 -3.06 1.91
CA VAL A 120 -9.48 -1.99 2.41
C VAL A 120 -9.36 -0.75 1.55
N GLN A 121 -10.49 -0.05 1.38
CA GLN A 121 -10.52 1.25 0.72
C GLN A 121 -9.89 2.33 1.61
N SER A 122 -9.40 3.40 0.98
CA SER A 122 -8.78 4.54 1.68
C SER A 122 -9.71 5.15 2.72
N ASP A 123 -10.99 5.30 2.37
CA ASP A 123 -11.99 5.96 3.20
C ASP A 123 -12.26 5.15 4.48
N VAL A 124 -12.31 3.82 4.35
CA VAL A 124 -12.42 2.90 5.48
C VAL A 124 -11.17 2.94 6.35
N ALA A 125 -9.97 2.88 5.75
CA ALA A 125 -8.71 2.95 6.51
C ALA A 125 -8.59 4.25 7.31
N ASN A 126 -9.05 5.37 6.74
CA ASN A 126 -9.06 6.69 7.38
C ASN A 126 -10.19 6.86 8.42
N GLY A 127 -11.13 5.91 8.52
CA GLY A 127 -12.28 6.00 9.42
C GLY A 127 -13.39 6.94 8.93
N LEU A 128 -13.38 7.32 7.64
CA LEU A 128 -14.44 8.11 7.01
C LEU A 128 -15.69 7.26 6.77
N GLN A 129 -15.50 5.96 6.54
CA GLN A 129 -16.57 4.97 6.39
C GLN A 129 -16.34 3.80 7.34
N PRO A 130 -17.40 3.22 7.92
CA PRO A 130 -17.28 1.96 8.64
C PRO A 130 -16.96 0.82 7.67
N ILE A 131 -16.41 -0.27 8.21
CA ILE A 131 -16.36 -1.54 7.48
C ILE A 131 -17.81 -2.01 7.31
N ASP A 132 -18.17 -2.38 6.07
CA ASP A 132 -19.48 -2.93 5.75
C ASP A 132 -19.83 -4.12 6.67
N GLU A 133 -21.07 -4.15 7.18
CA GLU A 133 -21.47 -5.14 8.18
C GLU A 133 -21.41 -6.58 7.61
N LEU A 134 -21.73 -6.79 6.33
CA LEU A 134 -21.59 -8.10 5.68
C LEU A 134 -20.13 -8.54 5.65
N VAL A 135 -19.21 -7.63 5.34
CA VAL A 135 -17.76 -7.91 5.35
C VAL A 135 -17.30 -8.26 6.76
N LYS A 136 -17.82 -7.55 7.77
CA LYS A 136 -17.51 -7.81 9.18
C LYS A 136 -18.02 -9.17 9.63
N GLU A 137 -19.25 -9.55 9.30
CA GLU A 137 -19.80 -10.88 9.58
C GLU A 137 -18.95 -11.98 8.91
N GLN A 138 -18.64 -11.83 7.63
CA GLN A 138 -17.78 -12.77 6.90
C GLN A 138 -16.39 -12.89 7.53
N MET A 139 -15.85 -11.78 8.03
CA MET A 139 -14.57 -11.72 8.75
C MET A 139 -14.64 -12.48 10.07
N MET A 140 -15.70 -12.32 10.86
CA MET A 140 -15.87 -13.03 12.14
C MET A 140 -15.95 -14.55 11.96
N LEU A 141 -16.51 -15.03 10.84
CA LEU A 141 -16.56 -16.45 10.50
C LEU A 141 -15.18 -17.03 10.13
N GLN A 142 -14.19 -16.18 9.82
CA GLN A 142 -12.86 -16.65 9.46
C GLN A 142 -12.15 -17.28 10.66
N ARG A 143 -11.57 -18.45 10.41
CA ARG A 143 -10.74 -19.19 11.36
C ARG A 143 -9.28 -18.76 11.37
N VAL A 144 -8.99 -17.56 10.87
CA VAL A 144 -7.64 -17.02 10.71
C VAL A 144 -7.61 -15.56 11.18
N ILE A 145 -6.42 -15.08 11.54
CA ILE A 145 -6.18 -13.66 11.80
C ILE A 145 -6.39 -12.91 10.48
N VAL A 146 -7.14 -11.81 10.53
CA VAL A 146 -7.37 -10.96 9.36
C VAL A 146 -6.63 -9.64 9.56
N VAL A 147 -5.82 -9.30 8.58
CA VAL A 147 -5.03 -8.06 8.54
C VAL A 147 -5.51 -7.21 7.38
N ALA A 148 -5.84 -5.95 7.66
CA ALA A 148 -6.19 -4.97 6.65
C ALA A 148 -4.95 -4.56 5.85
N VAL A 149 -5.10 -4.55 4.53
CA VAL A 149 -4.04 -4.17 3.60
C VAL A 149 -4.55 -3.17 2.57
N LYS A 150 -3.63 -2.35 2.06
CA LYS A 150 -3.84 -1.53 0.87
C LYS A 150 -2.65 -1.73 -0.06
N ASN A 151 -2.91 -2.06 -1.32
CA ASN A 151 -1.88 -2.41 -2.30
C ASN A 151 -0.92 -3.50 -1.76
N ARG A 152 -1.49 -4.53 -1.10
CA ARG A 152 -0.74 -5.65 -0.46
C ARG A 152 0.10 -5.29 0.76
N ASN A 153 0.08 -4.03 1.22
CA ASN A 153 0.83 -3.58 2.40
C ASN A 153 -0.11 -3.40 3.60
N PRO A 154 0.27 -3.82 4.82
CA PRO A 154 -0.56 -3.63 6.00
C PRO A 154 -0.83 -2.15 6.27
N ILE A 155 -2.09 -1.83 6.55
CA ILE A 155 -2.53 -0.46 6.85
C ILE A 155 -3.40 -0.47 8.11
N ALA A 156 -3.23 0.55 8.95
CA ALA A 156 -4.10 0.73 10.10
C ALA A 156 -5.51 1.10 9.64
N VAL A 157 -6.52 0.47 10.21
CA VAL A 157 -7.92 0.88 10.06
C VAL A 157 -8.32 1.67 11.29
N ARG A 158 -8.71 2.93 11.09
CA ARG A 158 -9.24 3.76 12.16
C ARG A 158 -10.69 3.39 12.44
N ARG A 159 -11.10 3.49 13.71
CA ARG A 159 -12.51 3.39 14.06
C ARG A 159 -13.26 4.52 13.35
N SER A 160 -14.42 4.21 12.78
CA SER A 160 -15.21 5.20 12.05
C SER A 160 -15.59 6.36 12.95
N LEU A 161 -15.55 7.58 12.42
CA LEU A 161 -15.98 8.80 13.13
C LEU A 161 -17.51 8.91 13.26
N ALA A 162 -18.26 7.95 12.73
CA ALA A 162 -19.72 7.93 12.81
C ALA A 162 -20.18 7.59 14.24
N VAL A 163 -20.57 8.65 14.97
CA VAL A 163 -21.44 8.66 16.17
C VAL A 163 -20.88 7.93 17.39
N THR A 164 -20.11 8.62 18.24
CA THR A 164 -20.15 8.57 19.73
C THR A 164 -19.08 9.56 20.25
N ASP A 165 -19.29 10.87 20.14
CA ASP A 165 -18.50 11.90 20.85
C ASP A 165 -19.27 13.24 20.85
N LEU A 166 -20.46 13.24 21.47
CA LEU A 166 -21.15 14.42 21.99
C LEU A 166 -21.53 14.16 23.45
#